data_AF-A0A9D6RLR0-F1
#
_entry.id   AF-A0A9D6RLR0-F1
#
_cell.length_a   1.000
_cell.length_b   1.000
_cell.length_c   1.000
_cell.angle_alpha   90.00
_cell.angle_beta   90.00
_cell.angle_gamma   90.00
#
_symmetry.space_group_name_H-M   'P 1'
#
loop_
_entity.id
_entity.type
_entity.pdbx_description
1 polymer ?
#
loop_
_entity_poly.entity_id
_entity_poly.type
_entity_poly.pdbx_seq_one_letter_code
_entity_poly.pdbx_strand_id
1 'polypeptide(L)'
;MSSLGQLSTRLDRRLQVVGELTKALLALRAELTGKLDALKLTTADVDAARVKITEFLTGLTPVLNGVPPTSEEQRVFLTKLTQSGEPLTDWTEDFGKIVEQLQARAPVESVHLDKIMRVVGFLQGEAAEDVRRLRSR
;
A
#
# COMPACT_ATOMS: atom_id res chain seq x y z
N MET A 1 14.76 6.23 26.46
CA MET A 1 15.08 5.92 25.05
C MET A 1 14.67 7.12 24.21
N SER A 2 15.63 7.75 23.54
CA SER A 2 15.46 9.04 22.89
C SER A 2 14.40 9.00 21.78
N SER A 3 13.59 10.05 21.68
CA SER A 3 12.57 10.23 20.62
C SER A 3 13.11 10.03 19.20
N LEU A 4 14.42 10.28 19.00
CA LEU A 4 15.14 10.03 17.75
C LEU A 4 15.21 8.55 17.36
N GLY A 5 15.44 7.64 18.32
CA GLY A 5 15.49 6.21 18.05
C GLY A 5 14.14 5.66 17.60
N GLN A 6 13.06 6.14 18.24
CA GLN A 6 11.68 5.75 17.88
C GLN A 6 11.27 6.28 16.51
N LEU A 7 11.66 7.52 16.17
CA LEU A 7 11.40 8.11 14.85
C LEU A 7 12.18 7.39 13.74
N SER A 8 13.43 7.03 13.98
CA SER A 8 14.25 6.27 13.00
C SER A 8 13.63 4.90 12.71
N THR A 9 13.31 4.12 13.75
CA THR A 9 12.70 2.78 13.56
C THR A 9 11.35 2.84 12.85
N ARG A 10 10.55 3.86 13.14
CA ARG A 10 9.27 4.10 12.46
C ARG A 10 9.48 4.44 10.99
N LEU A 11 10.41 5.33 10.68
CA LEU A 11 10.72 5.72 9.31
C LEU A 11 11.20 4.50 8.50
N ASP A 12 12.13 3.71 9.05
CA ASP A 12 12.65 2.51 8.40
C ASP A 12 11.53 1.52 8.08
N ARG A 13 10.62 1.29 9.04
CA ARG A 13 9.45 0.43 8.84
C ARG A 13 8.52 0.94 7.74
N ARG A 14 8.21 2.24 7.73
CA ARG A 14 7.36 2.86 6.71
C ARG A 14 7.98 2.76 5.32
N LEU A 15 9.29 3.03 5.20
CA LEU A 15 10.02 2.89 3.95
C LEU A 15 10.05 1.45 3.45
N GLN A 16 10.21 0.48 4.36
CA GLN A 16 10.14 -0.94 4.00
C GLN A 16 8.77 -1.32 3.45
N VAL A 17 7.68 -0.95 4.14
CA VAL A 17 6.31 -1.24 3.69
C VAL A 17 6.03 -0.59 2.34
N VAL A 18 6.42 0.67 2.15
CA VAL A 18 6.30 1.38 0.87
C VAL A 18 7.09 0.65 -0.23
N GLY A 19 8.32 0.25 0.05
CA GLY A 19 9.17 -0.44 -0.92
C GLY A 19 8.58 -1.77 -1.36
N GLU A 20 8.10 -2.57 -0.41
CA GLU A 20 7.46 -3.87 -0.67
C GLU A 20 6.17 -3.71 -1.49
N LEU A 21 5.29 -2.77 -1.12
CA LEU A 21 4.04 -2.51 -1.85
C LEU A 21 4.30 -1.93 -3.24
N THR A 22 5.28 -1.04 -3.38
CA THR A 22 5.66 -0.47 -4.68
C THR A 22 6.21 -1.55 -5.61
N LYS A 23 7.05 -2.47 -5.09
CA LYS A 23 7.56 -3.61 -5.87
C LYS A 23 6.41 -4.53 -6.31
N ALA A 24 5.47 -4.83 -5.42
CA ALA A 24 4.31 -5.64 -5.75
C ALA A 24 3.44 -4.98 -6.83
N LEU A 25 3.15 -3.68 -6.71
CA LEU A 25 2.42 -2.93 -7.73
C LEU A 25 3.13 -2.89 -9.08
N LEU A 26 4.47 -2.78 -9.07
CA LEU A 26 5.27 -2.83 -10.29
C LEU A 26 5.11 -4.18 -11.01
N ALA A 27 5.14 -5.28 -10.27
CA ALA A 27 4.96 -6.61 -10.85
C ALA A 27 3.56 -6.80 -11.45
N LEU A 28 2.50 -6.34 -10.77
CA LEU A 28 1.14 -6.39 -11.31
C LEU A 28 0.96 -5.52 -12.55
N ARG A 29 1.56 -4.32 -12.59
CA ARG A 29 1.56 -3.49 -13.81
C ARG A 29 2.38 -4.12 -14.95
N ALA A 30 3.49 -4.76 -14.62
CA ALA A 30 4.32 -5.44 -15.60
C ALA A 30 3.57 -6.62 -16.24
N GLU A 31 2.82 -7.39 -15.44
CA GLU A 31 1.92 -8.43 -15.94
C GLU A 31 0.84 -7.82 -16.85
N LEU A 32 0.12 -6.79 -16.37
CA LEU A 32 -0.96 -6.14 -17.11
C LEU A 32 -0.51 -5.57 -18.47
N THR A 33 0.73 -5.07 -18.55
CA THR A 33 1.29 -4.46 -19.77
C THR A 33 2.12 -5.43 -20.61
N GLY A 34 2.27 -6.69 -20.20
CA GLY A 34 3.09 -7.68 -20.89
C GLY A 34 4.60 -7.36 -20.88
N LYS A 35 5.08 -6.63 -19.85
CA LYS A 35 6.46 -6.13 -19.71
C LYS A 35 7.29 -6.87 -18.67
N LEU A 36 6.90 -8.09 -18.30
CA LEU A 36 7.62 -8.88 -17.28
C LEU A 36 9.09 -9.11 -17.68
N ASP A 37 9.35 -9.56 -18.91
CA ASP A 37 10.70 -9.83 -19.40
C ASP A 37 11.57 -8.57 -19.45
N ALA A 38 10.99 -7.43 -19.86
CA ALA A 38 11.68 -6.14 -19.91
C ALA A 38 12.13 -5.67 -18.52
N LEU A 39 11.40 -6.06 -17.48
CA LEU A 39 11.70 -5.72 -16.09
C LEU A 39 12.42 -6.86 -15.35
N LYS A 40 12.77 -7.96 -16.04
CA LYS A 40 13.37 -9.17 -15.45
C LYS A 40 12.53 -9.73 -14.29
N LEU A 41 11.22 -9.63 -14.41
CA LEU A 41 10.26 -10.15 -13.44
C LEU A 41 9.73 -11.49 -13.93
N THR A 42 9.46 -12.38 -12.98
CA THR A 42 8.93 -13.71 -13.24
C THR A 42 7.46 -13.81 -12.87
N THR A 43 6.78 -14.86 -13.31
CA THR A 43 5.43 -15.18 -12.83
C THR A 43 5.38 -15.40 -11.32
N ALA A 44 6.47 -15.91 -10.72
CA ALA A 44 6.58 -16.05 -9.27
C ALA A 44 6.61 -14.68 -8.56
N ASP A 45 7.22 -13.65 -9.16
CA ASP A 45 7.19 -12.29 -8.62
C ASP A 45 5.77 -11.70 -8.66
N VAL A 46 5.01 -12.01 -9.71
CA VAL A 46 3.61 -11.62 -9.85
C VAL A 46 2.75 -12.33 -8.80
N ASP A 47 2.91 -13.63 -8.62
CA ASP A 47 2.18 -14.38 -7.60
C ASP A 47 2.48 -13.85 -6.19
N ALA A 48 3.76 -13.59 -5.89
CA ALA A 48 4.17 -12.97 -4.63
C ALA A 48 3.56 -11.56 -4.46
N ALA A 49 3.49 -10.78 -5.54
CA ALA A 49 2.84 -9.47 -5.53
C ALA A 49 1.34 -9.59 -5.26
N ARG A 50 0.65 -10.55 -5.88
CA ARG A 50 -0.79 -10.79 -5.66
C ARG A 50 -1.08 -11.12 -4.20
N VAL A 51 -0.29 -12.02 -3.59
CA VAL A 51 -0.39 -12.35 -2.17
C VAL A 51 -0.18 -11.11 -1.32
N LYS A 52 0.89 -10.35 -1.57
CA LYS A 52 1.25 -9.18 -0.77
C LYS A 52 0.19 -8.08 -0.80
N ILE A 53 -0.34 -7.76 -1.98
CA ILE A 53 -1.41 -6.76 -2.11
C ILE A 53 -2.71 -7.28 -1.49
N THR A 54 -2.99 -8.57 -1.62
CA THR A 54 -4.17 -9.17 -0.97
C THR A 54 -4.08 -9.04 0.55
N GLU A 55 -2.96 -9.44 1.16
CA GLU A 55 -2.72 -9.31 2.60
C GLU A 55 -2.83 -7.85 3.07
N PHE A 56 -2.27 -6.92 2.29
CA PHE A 56 -2.36 -5.50 2.58
C PHE A 56 -3.81 -4.99 2.61
N LEU A 57 -4.58 -5.27 1.55
CA LEU A 57 -5.96 -4.79 1.42
C LEU A 57 -6.88 -5.47 2.45
N THR A 58 -6.75 -6.78 2.62
CA THR A 58 -7.51 -7.54 3.63
C THR A 58 -7.19 -7.10 5.06
N GLY A 59 -5.97 -6.65 5.33
CA GLY A 59 -5.59 -6.06 6.62
C GLY A 59 -6.13 -4.63 6.81
N LEU A 60 -6.38 -3.89 5.73
CA LEU A 60 -6.89 -2.51 5.79
C LEU A 60 -8.42 -2.44 5.81
N THR A 61 -9.11 -3.35 5.14
CA THR A 61 -10.58 -3.40 5.06
C THR A 61 -11.29 -3.36 6.42
N PRO A 62 -10.90 -4.15 7.45
CA PRO A 62 -11.51 -4.06 8.78
C PRO A 62 -11.38 -2.67 9.40
N VAL A 63 -10.24 -1.99 9.17
CA VAL A 63 -9.97 -0.66 9.70
C VAL A 63 -10.90 0.39 9.08
N LEU A 64 -11.17 0.26 7.77
CA LEU A 64 -12.15 1.11 7.07
C LEU A 64 -13.59 0.86 7.56
N ASN A 65 -13.89 -0.35 8.00
CA ASN A 65 -15.17 -0.73 8.60
C ASN A 65 -15.28 -0.38 10.10
N GLY A 66 -14.33 0.37 10.66
CA GLY A 66 -14.38 0.87 12.03
C GLY A 66 -13.67 0.00 13.08
N VAL A 67 -12.98 -1.07 12.68
CA VAL A 67 -12.08 -1.80 13.59
C VAL A 67 -10.90 -0.90 13.96
N PRO A 68 -10.50 -0.81 15.25
CA PRO A 68 -9.36 0.00 15.64
C PRO A 68 -8.07 -0.44 14.92
N PRO A 69 -7.29 0.51 14.37
CA PRO A 69 -6.03 0.20 13.70
C PRO A 69 -5.00 -0.36 14.68
N THR A 70 -4.43 -1.51 14.33
CA THR A 70 -3.43 -2.24 15.12
C THR A 70 -2.01 -1.77 14.83
N SER A 71 -1.79 -1.13 13.68
CA SER A 71 -0.51 -0.53 13.30
C SER A 71 -0.60 0.99 13.08
N GLU A 72 0.56 1.65 13.12
CA GLU A 72 0.64 3.08 12.87
C GLU A 72 0.37 3.42 11.39
N GLU A 73 0.79 2.53 10.48
CA GLU A 73 0.53 2.65 9.05
C GLU A 73 -0.98 2.63 8.77
N GLN A 74 -1.73 1.72 9.40
CA GLN A 74 -3.19 1.68 9.31
C GLN A 74 -3.84 2.97 9.80
N ARG A 75 -3.32 3.59 10.87
CA ARG A 75 -3.79 4.91 11.34
C ARG A 75 -3.57 5.99 10.30
N VAL A 76 -2.38 6.01 9.69
CA VAL A 76 -2.06 6.95 8.61
C VAL A 76 -3.02 6.76 7.44
N PHE A 77 -3.21 5.52 6.97
CA PHE A 77 -4.12 5.23 5.88
C PHE A 77 -5.55 5.68 6.19
N LEU A 78 -6.11 5.27 7.33
CA LEU A 78 -7.46 5.68 7.74
C LEU A 78 -7.61 7.20 7.76
N THR A 79 -6.63 7.90 8.34
CA THR A 79 -6.64 9.38 8.42
C THR A 79 -6.63 10.00 7.03
N LYS A 80 -5.74 9.56 6.15
CA LYS A 80 -5.58 10.12 4.80
C LYS A 80 -6.73 9.78 3.87
N LEU A 81 -7.29 8.58 4.01
CA LEU A 81 -8.50 8.16 3.29
C LEU A 81 -9.71 8.99 3.72
N THR A 82 -9.88 9.22 5.02
CA THR A 82 -10.93 10.13 5.52
C THR A 82 -10.76 11.56 5.01
N GLN A 83 -9.51 12.03 4.87
CA GLN A 83 -9.19 13.35 4.32
C GLN A 83 -9.31 13.43 2.78
N SER A 84 -9.47 12.31 2.09
CA SER A 84 -9.49 12.26 0.63
C SER A 84 -10.78 12.81 0.01
N GLY A 85 -11.83 13.00 0.83
CA GLY A 85 -13.16 13.47 0.42
C GLY A 85 -14.07 12.37 -0.12
N GLU A 86 -13.56 11.15 -0.31
CA GLU A 86 -14.31 9.98 -0.77
C GLU A 86 -14.81 9.15 0.43
N PRO A 87 -16.06 8.64 0.40
CA PRO A 87 -16.60 7.79 1.45
C PRO A 87 -15.73 6.55 1.70
N LEU A 88 -15.53 6.19 2.97
CA LEU A 88 -14.76 4.98 3.32
C LEU A 88 -15.43 3.68 2.79
N THR A 89 -16.75 3.71 2.57
CA THR A 89 -17.50 2.62 1.93
C THR A 89 -17.02 2.35 0.51
N ASP A 90 -16.79 3.41 -0.27
CA ASP A 90 -16.37 3.31 -1.67
C ASP A 90 -14.93 2.76 -1.77
N TRP A 91 -14.08 3.13 -0.82
CA TRP A 91 -12.76 2.53 -0.66
C TRP A 91 -12.84 1.04 -0.31
N THR A 92 -13.69 0.67 0.65
CA THR A 92 -13.89 -0.72 1.05
C THR A 92 -14.41 -1.59 -0.08
N GLU A 93 -15.40 -1.09 -0.84
CA GLU A 93 -15.96 -1.80 -1.99
C GLU A 93 -14.90 -2.03 -3.08
N ASP A 94 -14.14 -0.99 -3.43
CA ASP A 94 -13.11 -1.12 -4.45
C ASP A 94 -11.96 -2.03 -3.99
N PHE A 95 -11.56 -1.97 -2.73
CA PHE A 95 -10.59 -2.92 -2.19
C PHE A 95 -11.11 -4.35 -2.20
N GLY A 96 -12.41 -4.56 -1.97
CA GLY A 96 -13.07 -5.86 -2.12
C GLY A 96 -12.95 -6.40 -3.54
N LYS A 97 -13.34 -5.60 -4.55
CA LYS A 97 -13.21 -5.97 -5.97
C LYS A 97 -11.78 -6.31 -6.37
N ILE A 98 -10.81 -5.54 -5.88
CA ILE A 98 -9.39 -5.78 -6.15
C ILE A 98 -8.94 -7.10 -5.54
N VAL A 99 -9.31 -7.38 -4.30
CA VAL A 99 -8.99 -8.65 -3.64
C VAL A 99 -9.59 -9.84 -4.41
N GLU A 100 -10.84 -9.73 -4.86
CA GLU A 100 -11.48 -10.75 -5.69
C GLU A 100 -10.71 -10.97 -7.00
N GLN A 101 -10.33 -9.90 -7.72
CA GLN A 101 -9.53 -9.99 -8.94
C GLN A 101 -8.17 -10.65 -8.68
N LEU A 102 -7.50 -10.28 -7.59
CA LEU A 102 -6.21 -10.84 -7.21
C LEU A 102 -6.30 -12.34 -6.92
N GLN A 103 -7.29 -12.75 -6.13
CA GLN A 103 -7.54 -14.14 -5.75
C GLN A 103 -7.98 -15.01 -6.92
N ALA A 104 -8.83 -14.48 -7.81
CA ALA A 104 -9.26 -15.16 -9.02
C ALA A 104 -8.15 -15.26 -10.09
N ARG A 105 -6.96 -14.67 -9.83
CA ARG A 105 -5.87 -14.51 -10.81
C ARG A 105 -6.33 -13.77 -12.07
N ALA A 106 -7.35 -12.93 -11.93
CA ALA A 106 -7.80 -12.06 -13.00
C ALA A 106 -6.81 -10.91 -13.17
N PRO A 107 -6.73 -10.32 -14.38
CA PRO A 107 -6.03 -9.06 -14.57
C PRO A 107 -6.63 -7.98 -13.65
N VAL A 108 -5.78 -7.29 -12.88
CA VAL A 108 -6.20 -6.14 -12.11
C VAL A 108 -6.13 -4.91 -13.00
N GLU A 109 -7.24 -4.18 -13.12
CA GLU A 109 -7.33 -3.02 -13.99
C GLU A 109 -6.36 -1.90 -13.57
N SER A 110 -5.91 -1.08 -14.53
CA SER A 110 -4.99 0.02 -14.23
C SER A 110 -5.56 0.98 -13.19
N VAL A 111 -6.87 1.29 -13.26
CA VAL A 111 -7.53 2.20 -12.31
C VAL A 111 -7.47 1.67 -10.88
N HIS A 112 -7.60 0.35 -10.71
CA HIS A 112 -7.48 -0.30 -9.42
C HIS A 112 -6.05 -0.25 -8.90
N LEU A 113 -5.06 -0.49 -9.76
CA LEU A 113 -3.63 -0.35 -9.40
C LEU A 113 -3.28 1.09 -9.03
N ASP A 114 -3.85 2.09 -9.72
CA ASP A 114 -3.69 3.50 -9.40
C ASP A 114 -4.29 3.85 -8.04
N LYS A 115 -5.44 3.27 -7.70
CA LYS A 115 -6.10 3.45 -6.39
C LYS A 115 -5.24 2.88 -5.26
N ILE A 116 -4.62 1.71 -5.43
CA ILE A 116 -3.66 1.17 -4.46
C ILE A 116 -2.40 2.04 -4.39
N MET A 117 -1.90 2.53 -5.52
CA MET A 117 -0.73 3.41 -5.56
C MET A 117 -0.98 4.73 -4.82
N ARG A 118 -2.18 5.30 -4.91
CA ARG A 118 -2.59 6.48 -4.13
C ARG A 118 -2.49 6.23 -2.63
N VAL A 119 -2.94 5.06 -2.18
CA VAL A 119 -2.86 4.65 -0.77
C VAL A 119 -1.40 4.52 -0.33
N VAL A 120 -0.56 3.85 -1.12
CA VAL A 120 0.89 3.75 -0.85
C VAL A 120 1.55 5.14 -0.81
N GLY A 121 1.11 6.06 -1.67
CA GLY A 121 1.57 7.46 -1.69
C GLY A 121 1.34 8.21 -0.39
N PHE A 122 0.33 7.83 0.40
CA PHE A 122 0.10 8.43 1.73
C PHE A 122 1.22 8.11 2.72
N LEU A 123 1.70 6.87 2.73
CA LEU A 123 2.86 6.50 3.56
C LEU A 123 4.15 7.14 3.05
N GLN A 124 4.32 7.27 1.73
CA GLN A 124 5.46 7.98 1.15
C GLN A 124 5.52 9.43 1.62
N GLY A 125 4.38 10.13 1.60
CA GLY A 125 4.29 11.50 2.09
C GLY A 125 4.65 11.62 3.58
N GLU A 126 4.13 10.72 4.42
CA GLU A 126 4.47 10.73 5.84
C GLU A 126 5.94 10.38 6.12
N ALA A 127 6.52 9.43 5.38
CA ALA A 127 7.94 9.12 5.47
C ALA A 127 8.81 10.33 5.07
N ALA A 128 8.43 11.07 4.02
CA ALA A 128 9.12 12.29 3.61
C ALA A 128 9.06 13.38 4.70
N GLU A 129 7.91 13.54 5.35
CA GLU A 129 7.75 14.48 6.48
C GLU A 129 8.57 14.05 7.71
N ASP A 130 8.65 12.76 8.01
CA ASP A 130 9.51 12.24 9.09
C ASP A 130 11.00 12.52 8.81
N VAL A 131 11.45 12.32 7.56
CA VAL A 131 12.82 12.71 7.14
C VAL A 131 13.06 14.20 7.30
N ARG A 132 12.09 15.03 6.90
CA ARG A 132 12.19 16.49 7.03
C ARG A 132 12.32 16.91 8.50
N ARG A 133 11.53 16.31 9.40
CA ARG A 133 11.58 16.57 10.85
C ARG A 133 12.89 16.14 11.49
N LEU A 134 13.50 15.07 11.00
CA LEU A 134 14.84 14.63 11.43
C LEU A 134 15.94 15.59 10.97
N ARG A 135 15.80 16.20 9.79
CA ARG A 135 16.77 17.16 9.24
C ARG A 135 16.62 18.57 9.81
N SER A 136 15.42 18.95 10.27
CA SER A 136 15.14 20.30 10.79
C SER A 136 15.40 20.46 12.30
N ARG A 137 16.07 19.48 12.92
CA ARG A 137 16.48 19.49 14.34
C ARG A 137 17.98 19.34 14.42
#